data_AF-A0AAV1IX64-F1
#
_entry.id   AF-A0AAV1IX64-F1
#
_cell.length_a   1.000
_cell.length_b   1.000
_cell.length_c   1.000
_cell.angle_alpha   90.00
_cell.angle_beta   90.00
_cell.angle_gamma   90.00
#
_symmetry.space_group_name_H-M   'P 1'
#
loop_
_entity.id
_entity.type
_entity.pdbx_description
1 polymer ?
#
loop_
_entity_poly.entity_id
_entity_poly.type
_entity_poly.pdbx_seq_one_letter_code
_entity_poly.pdbx_strand_id
1 'polypeptide(L)'
;MGSTNNSRKILENITNLLSNFENTPKEINGIRDTAWFRVGEDIFKEFFQLGQSVNWEFSKIKNQDTDNFLSIVDRNAKWLTSFIFLYPNFRLNCEFIGSADNICQVRSGIDVFNRAFKEINLGNNIIIKFNTEGELEEFDRCLKLWIDGGYRPDFVNERSNLFEEHWWWN
;
A
#
# COMPACT_ATOMS: atom_id res chain seq x y z
N MET A 1 10.19 -22.50 -8.45
CA MET A 1 8.88 -22.68 -9.11
C MET A 1 7.68 -22.32 -8.21
N GLY A 2 7.76 -22.43 -6.87
CA GLY A 2 6.62 -22.07 -5.98
C GLY A 2 6.35 -20.56 -5.80
N SER A 3 7.37 -19.71 -5.77
CA SER A 3 7.20 -18.24 -5.54
C SER A 3 6.50 -17.53 -6.71
N THR A 4 6.77 -17.92 -7.95
CA THR A 4 6.21 -17.27 -9.15
C THR A 4 4.70 -17.51 -9.32
N ASN A 5 4.22 -18.71 -8.98
CA ASN A 5 2.79 -19.02 -8.99
C ASN A 5 2.03 -18.27 -7.88
N ASN A 6 2.69 -18.03 -6.74
CA ASN A 6 2.09 -17.29 -5.63
C ASN A 6 1.95 -15.80 -5.94
N SER A 7 3.01 -15.16 -6.45
CA SER A 7 2.96 -13.73 -6.82
C SER A 7 1.96 -13.44 -7.93
N ARG A 8 1.77 -14.37 -8.89
CA ARG A 8 0.72 -14.25 -9.91
C ARG A 8 -0.68 -14.21 -9.32
N LYS A 9 -0.99 -15.12 -8.40
CA LYS A 9 -2.28 -15.16 -7.71
C LYS A 9 -2.52 -13.89 -6.89
N ILE A 10 -1.48 -13.37 -6.24
CA ILE A 10 -1.57 -12.11 -5.49
C ILE A 10 -1.85 -10.93 -6.45
N LEU A 11 -1.18 -10.86 -7.62
CA LEU A 11 -1.50 -9.83 -8.61
C LEU A 11 -2.93 -9.94 -9.16
N GLU A 12 -3.46 -11.15 -9.35
CA GLU A 12 -4.86 -11.38 -9.71
C GLU A 12 -5.81 -10.86 -8.61
N ASN A 13 -5.50 -11.13 -7.33
CA ASN A 13 -6.26 -10.58 -6.21
C ASN A 13 -6.25 -9.05 -6.20
N ILE A 14 -5.07 -8.44 -6.35
CA ILE A 14 -4.93 -6.98 -6.40
C ILE A 14 -5.74 -6.40 -7.56
N THR A 15 -5.71 -7.04 -8.74
CA THR A 15 -6.48 -6.65 -9.92
C THR A 15 -7.98 -6.65 -9.64
N ASN A 16 -8.48 -7.68 -8.95
CA ASN A 16 -9.89 -7.76 -8.54
C ASN A 16 -10.25 -6.67 -7.53
N LEU A 17 -9.38 -6.41 -6.55
CA LEU A 17 -9.58 -5.35 -5.56
C LEU A 17 -9.57 -3.96 -6.21
N LEU A 18 -8.67 -3.69 -7.15
CA LEU A 18 -8.64 -2.45 -7.92
C LEU A 18 -9.90 -2.27 -8.78
N SER A 19 -10.45 -3.37 -9.33
CA SER A 19 -11.71 -3.32 -10.07
C SER A 19 -12.90 -3.02 -9.13
N ASN A 20 -12.92 -3.59 -7.93
CA ASN A 20 -13.91 -3.24 -6.91
C ASN A 20 -13.74 -1.78 -6.46
N PHE A 21 -12.50 -1.35 -6.26
CA PHE A 21 -12.14 0.01 -5.90
C PHE A 21 -12.67 0.99 -6.94
N GLU A 22 -12.53 0.71 -8.24
CA GLU A 22 -13.07 1.52 -9.34
C GLU A 22 -14.59 1.74 -9.22
N ASN A 23 -15.33 0.70 -8.86
CA ASN A 23 -16.80 0.72 -8.79
C ASN A 23 -17.35 1.23 -7.44
N THR A 24 -16.55 1.24 -6.38
CA THR A 24 -16.99 1.70 -5.06
C THR A 24 -17.20 3.21 -5.06
N PRO A 25 -18.25 3.79 -4.43
CA PRO A 25 -18.41 5.24 -4.32
C PRO A 25 -17.29 5.91 -3.51
N LYS A 26 -16.69 6.99 -4.04
CA LYS A 26 -15.57 7.73 -3.41
C LYS A 26 -16.09 8.87 -2.55
N GLU A 27 -16.85 8.50 -1.53
CA GLU A 27 -17.38 9.47 -0.57
C GLU A 27 -16.24 9.98 0.33
N ILE A 28 -16.03 11.28 0.35
CA ILE A 28 -15.09 11.95 1.27
C ILE A 28 -15.90 12.49 2.43
N ASN A 29 -16.06 11.71 3.50
CA ASN A 29 -16.85 12.07 4.67
C ASN A 29 -15.96 12.30 5.91
N GLY A 30 -14.99 13.21 5.79
CA GLY A 30 -14.12 13.61 6.91
C GLY A 30 -13.43 12.42 7.58
N ILE A 31 -13.78 12.15 8.84
CA ILE A 31 -13.20 11.13 9.72
C ILE A 31 -13.98 9.79 9.64
N ARG A 32 -14.92 9.62 8.69
CA ARG A 32 -15.70 8.38 8.62
C ARG A 32 -14.99 7.31 7.81
N ASP A 33 -14.91 6.13 8.39
CA ASP A 33 -14.54 4.90 7.70
C ASP A 33 -15.55 4.61 6.58
N THR A 34 -15.10 4.77 5.34
CA THR A 34 -15.90 4.60 4.12
C THR A 34 -15.46 3.35 3.37
N ALA A 35 -16.38 2.77 2.59
CA ALA A 35 -16.13 1.52 1.87
C ALA A 35 -14.90 1.61 0.95
N TRP A 36 -14.71 2.73 0.22
CA TRP A 36 -13.56 2.87 -0.67
C TRP A 36 -12.24 2.93 0.10
N PHE A 37 -12.23 3.48 1.32
CA PHE A 37 -11.05 3.51 2.16
C PHE A 37 -10.65 2.11 2.63
N ARG A 38 -11.61 1.29 3.06
CA ARG A 38 -11.37 -0.12 3.43
C ARG A 38 -10.81 -0.93 2.26
N VAL A 39 -11.40 -0.76 1.06
CA VAL A 39 -10.89 -1.43 -0.15
C VAL A 39 -9.47 -0.95 -0.49
N GLY A 40 -9.18 0.34 -0.29
CA GLY A 40 -7.82 0.88 -0.42
C GLY A 40 -6.82 0.19 0.51
N GLU A 41 -7.19 -0.01 1.78
CA GLU A 41 -6.34 -0.74 2.73
C GLU A 41 -6.09 -2.18 2.30
N ASP A 42 -7.14 -2.88 1.86
CA ASP A 42 -7.02 -4.26 1.38
C ASP A 42 -6.09 -4.35 0.16
N ILE A 43 -6.16 -3.39 -0.78
CA ILE A 43 -5.25 -3.32 -1.92
C ILE A 43 -3.79 -3.27 -1.46
N PHE A 44 -3.47 -2.36 -0.54
CA PHE A 44 -2.09 -2.19 -0.10
C PHE A 44 -1.61 -3.31 0.83
N LYS A 45 -2.50 -3.94 1.62
CA LYS A 45 -2.15 -5.18 2.33
C LYS A 45 -1.80 -6.32 1.36
N GLU A 46 -2.50 -6.46 0.24
CA GLU A 46 -2.13 -7.43 -0.79
C GLU A 46 -0.80 -7.06 -1.48
N PHE A 47 -0.50 -5.78 -1.70
CA PHE A 47 0.84 -5.38 -2.14
C PHE A 47 1.93 -5.74 -1.12
N PHE A 48 1.64 -5.65 0.17
CA PHE A 48 2.56 -6.12 1.21
C PHE A 48 2.81 -7.63 1.10
N GLN A 49 1.74 -8.42 0.94
CA GLN A 49 1.85 -9.87 0.68
C GLN A 49 2.65 -10.16 -0.60
N LEU A 50 2.49 -9.36 -1.64
CA LEU A 50 3.28 -9.46 -2.86
C LEU A 50 4.78 -9.29 -2.56
N GLY A 51 5.13 -8.25 -1.80
CA GLY A 51 6.51 -8.00 -1.34
C GLY A 51 7.10 -9.20 -0.60
N GLN A 52 6.36 -9.75 0.37
CA GLN A 52 6.76 -10.96 1.10
C GLN A 52 6.96 -12.17 0.15
N SER A 53 6.05 -12.38 -0.79
CA SER A 53 6.07 -13.54 -1.70
C SER A 53 7.30 -13.58 -2.63
N VAL A 54 7.94 -12.43 -2.84
CA VAL A 54 9.16 -12.27 -3.64
C VAL A 54 10.39 -11.96 -2.79
N ASN A 55 10.29 -12.05 -1.45
CA ASN A 55 11.33 -11.65 -0.51
C ASN A 55 11.88 -10.24 -0.80
N TRP A 56 11.00 -9.32 -1.17
CA TRP A 56 11.34 -7.92 -1.48
C TRP A 56 12.28 -7.72 -2.68
N GLU A 57 12.58 -8.78 -3.44
CA GLU A 57 13.33 -8.70 -4.69
C GLU A 57 12.37 -8.44 -5.86
N PHE A 58 12.01 -7.17 -6.08
CA PHE A 58 10.97 -6.76 -7.02
C PHE A 58 11.26 -7.10 -8.50
N SER A 59 12.52 -7.34 -8.86
CA SER A 59 12.90 -7.86 -10.17
C SER A 59 12.19 -9.18 -10.53
N LYS A 60 11.76 -9.97 -9.52
CA LYS A 60 11.01 -11.22 -9.69
C LYS A 60 9.55 -11.02 -10.14
N ILE A 61 9.01 -9.80 -10.05
CA ILE A 61 7.65 -9.45 -10.47
C ILE A 61 7.61 -9.13 -11.98
N LYS A 62 8.73 -8.68 -12.56
CA LYS A 62 8.84 -8.10 -13.92
C LYS A 62 8.47 -9.03 -15.08
N ASN A 63 8.44 -10.34 -14.86
CA ASN A 63 8.24 -11.34 -15.93
C ASN A 63 6.79 -11.83 -16.05
N GLN A 64 5.83 -11.10 -15.47
CA GLN A 64 4.41 -11.46 -15.51
C GLN A 64 3.66 -10.56 -16.50
N ASP A 65 2.63 -11.11 -17.15
CA ASP A 65 1.73 -10.32 -18.00
C ASP A 65 0.89 -9.41 -17.09
N THR A 66 1.29 -8.14 -17.02
CA THR A 66 0.69 -7.13 -16.14
C THR A 66 -0.21 -6.15 -16.89
N ASP A 67 -0.41 -6.29 -18.20
CA ASP A 67 -1.05 -5.23 -19.02
C ASP A 67 -2.46 -4.86 -18.52
N ASN A 68 -3.27 -5.86 -18.18
CA ASN A 68 -4.59 -5.64 -17.60
C ASN A 68 -4.52 -4.95 -16.23
N PHE A 69 -3.62 -5.40 -15.36
CA PHE A 69 -3.39 -4.80 -14.05
C PHE A 69 -2.99 -3.33 -14.19
N LEU A 70 -2.06 -3.02 -15.09
CA LEU A 70 -1.57 -1.66 -15.33
C LEU A 70 -2.65 -0.74 -15.88
N SER A 71 -3.50 -1.24 -16.77
CA SER A 71 -4.66 -0.48 -17.26
C SER A 71 -5.58 -0.06 -16.12
N ILE A 72 -5.89 -0.99 -15.19
CA ILE A 72 -6.78 -0.69 -14.06
C ILE A 72 -6.10 0.27 -13.06
N VAL A 73 -4.80 0.12 -12.83
CA VAL A 73 -4.02 1.06 -12.00
C VAL A 73 -4.09 2.47 -12.57
N ASP A 74 -3.89 2.66 -13.89
CA ASP A 74 -3.94 4.00 -14.49
C ASP A 74 -5.32 4.64 -14.38
N ARG A 75 -6.40 3.86 -14.57
CA ARG A 75 -7.78 4.35 -14.38
C ARG A 75 -8.05 4.80 -12.95
N ASN A 76 -7.45 4.12 -11.97
CA ASN A 76 -7.61 4.43 -10.55
C ASN A 76 -6.54 5.38 -9.99
N ALA A 77 -5.58 5.83 -10.81
CA ALA A 77 -4.38 6.50 -10.33
C ALA A 77 -4.67 7.68 -9.40
N LYS A 78 -5.57 8.59 -9.81
CA LYS A 78 -5.97 9.75 -9.01
C LYS A 78 -6.53 9.35 -7.64
N TRP A 79 -7.32 8.29 -7.57
CA TRP A 79 -7.95 7.84 -6.32
C TRP A 79 -6.98 7.11 -5.41
N LEU A 80 -6.06 6.33 -5.97
CA LEU A 80 -4.97 5.71 -5.24
C LEU A 80 -4.02 6.78 -4.65
N THR A 81 -3.67 7.82 -5.42
CA THR A 81 -2.90 8.96 -4.91
C THR A 81 -3.64 9.65 -3.76
N SER A 82 -4.93 9.96 -3.93
CA SER A 82 -5.75 10.54 -2.86
C SER A 82 -5.81 9.64 -1.62
N PHE A 83 -5.91 8.32 -1.79
CA PHE A 83 -5.88 7.38 -0.68
C PHE A 83 -4.56 7.48 0.08
N ILE A 84 -3.42 7.37 -0.62
CA ILE A 84 -2.08 7.44 -0.02
C ILE A 84 -1.90 8.73 0.79
N PHE A 85 -2.32 9.87 0.21
CA PHE A 85 -2.25 11.18 0.85
C PHE A 85 -3.14 11.30 2.10
N LEU A 86 -4.36 10.75 2.05
CA LEU A 86 -5.33 10.86 3.15
C LEU A 86 -5.10 9.82 4.25
N TYR A 87 -4.50 8.67 3.93
CA TYR A 87 -4.32 7.51 4.83
C TYR A 87 -3.76 7.85 6.22
N PRO A 88 -2.63 8.58 6.37
CA PRO A 88 -2.05 8.81 7.69
C PRO A 88 -2.96 9.69 8.54
N ASN A 89 -3.47 10.79 7.97
CA ASN A 89 -4.37 11.69 8.67
C ASN A 89 -5.68 11.01 9.06
N PHE A 90 -6.21 10.17 8.17
CA PHE A 90 -7.40 9.38 8.47
C PHE A 90 -7.17 8.43 9.65
N ARG A 91 -6.04 7.71 9.68
CA ARG A 91 -5.71 6.78 10.76
C ARG A 91 -5.38 7.47 12.09
N LEU A 92 -4.85 8.68 12.06
CA LEU A 92 -4.67 9.51 13.26
C LEU A 92 -6.00 10.03 13.84
N ASN A 93 -6.95 10.39 12.98
CA ASN A 93 -8.23 10.99 13.39
C ASN A 93 -9.29 9.95 13.76
N CYS A 94 -9.29 8.79 13.13
CA CYS A 94 -10.15 7.66 13.51
C CYS A 94 -9.55 6.99 14.75
N GLU A 95 -10.05 7.34 15.94
CA GLU A 95 -9.69 6.80 17.26
C GLU A 95 -9.52 5.25 17.29
N PHE A 96 -8.39 4.77 16.78
CA PHE A 96 -7.86 3.42 16.98
C PHE A 96 -8.70 2.23 16.48
N ILE A 97 -9.44 2.35 15.37
CA ILE A 97 -10.05 1.16 14.74
C ILE A 97 -8.98 0.40 13.92
N GLY A 98 -8.09 -0.36 14.58
CA GLY A 98 -7.12 -1.23 13.91
C GLY A 98 -5.78 -1.37 14.65
N SER A 99 -5.03 -2.44 14.39
CA SER A 99 -3.70 -2.69 14.97
C SER A 99 -2.59 -1.89 14.28
N ALA A 100 -1.47 -1.69 14.98
CA ALA A 100 -0.19 -1.20 14.43
C ALA A 100 0.15 -1.89 13.12
N ASP A 101 0.01 -3.21 13.18
CA ASP A 101 0.40 -4.17 12.17
C ASP A 101 -0.35 -3.90 10.87
N ASN A 102 -1.65 -3.62 10.93
CA ASN A 102 -2.43 -3.26 9.75
C ASN A 102 -1.92 -1.98 9.09
N ILE A 103 -1.57 -0.95 9.86
CA ILE A 103 -1.08 0.33 9.33
C ILE A 103 0.30 0.13 8.70
N CYS A 104 1.18 -0.63 9.36
CA CYS A 104 2.50 -0.99 8.84
C CYS A 104 2.40 -1.77 7.52
N GLN A 105 1.50 -2.76 7.45
CA GLN A 105 1.27 -3.52 6.22
C GLN A 105 0.80 -2.62 5.08
N VAL A 106 -0.16 -1.72 5.32
CA VAL A 106 -0.62 -0.79 4.29
C VAL A 106 0.53 0.10 3.81
N ARG A 107 1.33 0.67 4.72
CA ARG A 107 2.50 1.49 4.33
C ARG A 107 3.50 0.68 3.53
N SER A 108 3.93 -0.48 4.03
CA SER A 108 4.88 -1.34 3.30
C SER A 108 4.34 -1.75 1.94
N GLY A 109 3.03 -1.96 1.81
CA GLY A 109 2.34 -2.16 0.54
C GLY A 109 2.45 -0.99 -0.42
N ILE A 110 2.31 0.25 0.06
CA ILE A 110 2.53 1.46 -0.75
C ILE A 110 3.98 1.48 -1.27
N ASP A 111 4.96 1.09 -0.45
CA ASP A 111 6.37 1.00 -0.88
C ASP A 111 6.60 -0.09 -1.93
N VAL A 112 5.97 -1.26 -1.79
CA VAL A 112 6.01 -2.31 -2.81
C VAL A 112 5.42 -1.79 -4.11
N PHE A 113 4.26 -1.13 -4.07
CA PHE A 113 3.64 -0.55 -5.26
C PHE A 113 4.58 0.46 -5.94
N ASN A 114 5.21 1.34 -5.16
CA ASN A 114 6.12 2.33 -5.69
C ASN A 114 7.39 1.70 -6.26
N ARG A 115 8.12 0.88 -5.49
CA ARG A 115 9.42 0.33 -5.92
C ARG A 115 9.26 -0.73 -7.02
N ALA A 116 8.34 -1.68 -6.85
CA ALA A 116 8.18 -2.75 -7.82
C ALA A 116 7.75 -2.23 -9.19
N PHE A 117 6.89 -1.21 -9.21
CA PHE A 117 6.35 -0.71 -10.45
C PHE A 117 7.03 0.58 -10.95
N LYS A 118 7.83 1.29 -10.16
CA LYS A 118 8.79 2.28 -10.70
C LYS A 118 9.88 1.62 -11.52
N GLU A 119 10.27 0.40 -11.16
CA GLU A 119 11.30 -0.37 -11.85
C GLU A 119 10.79 -1.23 -13.02
N ILE A 120 9.48 -1.53 -13.05
CA ILE A 120 8.81 -1.99 -14.26
C ILE A 120 8.62 -0.73 -15.08
N ASN A 121 8.96 -0.75 -16.37
CA ASN A 121 8.90 0.43 -17.24
C ASN A 121 7.42 0.76 -17.55
N LEU A 122 6.67 1.15 -16.51
CA LEU A 122 5.35 1.72 -16.61
C LEU A 122 5.52 2.99 -17.42
N GLY A 123 4.74 3.14 -18.49
CA GLY A 123 4.75 4.37 -19.26
C GLY A 123 4.79 5.59 -18.32
N ASN A 124 5.71 6.53 -18.61
CA ASN A 124 6.13 7.64 -17.73
C ASN A 124 4.99 8.33 -16.97
N ASN A 125 3.77 8.32 -17.51
CA ASN A 125 2.57 8.91 -16.92
C ASN A 125 2.16 8.35 -15.56
N ILE A 126 2.33 7.04 -15.28
CA ILE A 126 1.92 6.46 -13.99
C ILE A 126 2.93 6.83 -12.90
N ILE A 127 4.23 6.71 -13.20
CA ILE A 127 5.31 7.04 -12.27
C ILE A 127 5.29 8.53 -11.90
N ILE A 128 5.01 9.42 -12.86
CA ILE A 128 4.85 10.87 -12.59
C ILE A 128 3.65 11.15 -11.66
N LYS A 129 2.53 10.43 -11.82
CA LYS A 129 1.31 10.60 -10.99
C LYS A 129 1.50 10.10 -9.55
N PHE A 130 2.43 9.19 -9.31
CA PHE A 130 2.71 8.57 -8.01
C PHE A 130 4.10 8.91 -7.47
N ASN A 131 4.67 10.06 -7.85
CA ASN A 131 5.94 10.51 -7.32
C ASN A 131 5.77 10.92 -5.84
N THR A 132 5.79 9.92 -4.97
CA THR A 132 5.26 9.91 -3.59
C THR A 132 6.37 9.82 -2.55
N GLU A 133 7.65 9.92 -2.94
CA GLU A 133 8.77 9.85 -1.98
C GLU A 133 8.62 10.92 -0.87
N GLY A 134 8.23 12.14 -1.22
CA GLY A 134 7.91 13.18 -0.22
C GLY A 134 6.61 12.95 0.56
N GLU A 135 5.64 12.22 0.01
CA GLU A 135 4.40 11.87 0.71
C GLU A 135 4.62 10.71 1.69
N LEU A 136 5.53 9.79 1.38
CA LEU A 136 5.98 8.73 2.28
C LEU A 136 6.80 9.27 3.46
N GLU A 137 7.65 10.28 3.23
CA GLU A 137 8.34 10.98 4.32
C GLU A 137 7.35 11.68 5.26
N GLU A 138 6.30 12.31 4.72
CA GLU A 138 5.25 12.93 5.51
C GLU A 138 4.39 11.90 6.25
N PHE A 139 4.09 10.76 5.61
CA PHE A 139 3.43 9.61 6.20
C PHE A 139 4.23 9.09 7.41
N ASP A 140 5.52 8.89 7.21
CA ASP A 140 6.47 8.43 8.20
C ASP A 140 6.60 9.47 9.34
N ARG A 141 6.65 10.77 9.04
CA ARG A 141 6.63 11.87 10.04
C ARG A 141 5.37 11.83 10.91
N CYS A 142 4.20 11.62 10.30
CA CYS A 142 2.93 11.51 11.00
C CYS A 142 2.88 10.28 11.92
N LEU A 143 3.41 9.14 11.48
CA LEU A 143 3.55 7.95 12.33
C LEU A 143 4.54 8.16 13.48
N LYS A 144 5.60 8.96 13.26
CA LYS A 144 6.55 9.32 14.33
C LYS A 144 5.90 10.09 15.46
N LEU A 145 5.12 11.11 15.12
CA LEU A 145 4.38 11.90 16.11
C LEU A 145 3.42 11.04 16.93
N TRP A 146 2.87 9.99 16.32
CA TRP A 146 1.99 9.04 16.99
C TRP A 146 2.71 8.16 18.01
N ILE A 147 3.86 7.59 17.63
CA ILE A 147 4.72 6.79 18.51
C ILE A 147 5.26 7.65 19.66
N ASP A 148 5.81 8.82 19.33
CA ASP A 148 6.41 9.75 20.29
C ASP A 148 5.37 10.35 21.25
N GLY A 149 4.10 10.45 20.82
CA GLY A 149 2.96 10.86 21.63
C GLY A 149 2.49 9.84 22.67
N GLY A 150 3.15 8.67 22.77
CA GLY A 150 2.86 7.64 23.78
C GLY A 150 1.82 6.60 23.36
N TYR A 151 1.33 6.65 22.13
CA TYR A 151 0.43 5.65 21.57
C TYR A 151 1.25 4.66 20.75
N ARG A 152 1.91 3.72 21.44
CA ARG A 152 2.55 2.58 20.76
C ARG A 152 1.46 1.52 20.55
N PRO A 153 0.97 1.31 19.32
CA PRO A 153 0.05 0.21 19.07
C PRO A 153 0.75 -1.13 19.31
N ASP A 154 0.02 -2.12 19.84
CA ASP A 154 0.59 -3.43 20.10
C ASP A 154 1.03 -4.09 18.78
N PHE A 155 2.33 -4.38 18.68
CA PHE A 155 2.90 -5.14 17.56
C PHE A 155 2.67 -6.63 17.85
N VAL A 156 1.75 -7.24 17.11
CA VAL A 156 1.38 -8.66 17.31
C VAL A 156 2.32 -9.61 16.55
N ASN A 157 3.10 -9.11 15.59
CA ASN A 157 3.96 -9.92 14.71
C ASN A 157 5.46 -9.72 14.95
N GLU A 158 6.23 -10.79 14.76
CA GLU A 158 7.70 -10.80 14.78
C GLU A 158 8.29 -9.98 13.61
N ARG A 159 9.40 -9.29 13.86
CA ARG A 159 10.12 -8.39 12.93
C ARG A 159 10.48 -9.04 11.56
N SER A 160 10.52 -10.36 11.46
CA SER A 160 11.10 -11.10 10.32
C SER A 160 10.32 -10.97 9.00
N ASN A 161 9.10 -10.47 9.04
CA ASN A 161 8.17 -10.50 7.91
C ASN A 161 7.94 -9.12 7.27
N LEU A 162 8.62 -8.07 7.74
CA LEU A 162 8.41 -6.67 7.35
C LEU A 162 9.66 -6.09 6.66
N PHE A 163 9.49 -5.04 5.86
CA PHE A 163 10.60 -4.43 5.11
C PHE A 163 11.61 -3.73 6.06
N GLU A 164 12.90 -4.05 5.91
CA GLU A 164 13.94 -3.82 6.94
C GLU A 164 14.39 -2.36 7.13
N GLU A 165 14.06 -1.43 6.21
CA GLU A 165 14.64 -0.07 6.19
C GLU A 165 13.87 1.02 6.98
N HIS A 166 12.87 0.70 7.79
CA HIS A 166 12.03 1.73 8.42
C HIS A 166 12.54 2.21 9.80
N TRP A 167 12.60 3.53 10.01
CA TRP A 167 13.15 4.15 11.23
C TRP A 167 12.32 3.89 12.50
N TRP A 168 11.03 3.53 12.41
CA TRP A 168 10.19 3.20 13.57
C TRP A 168 10.52 1.83 14.20
N TRP A 169 11.51 1.10 13.64
CA TRP A 169 12.06 -0.12 14.21
C TRP A 169 13.11 0.13 15.31
N ASN A 170 13.70 1.33 15.33
CA ASN A 170 14.77 1.71 16.24
C ASN A 170 14.25 2.26 17.57
#